data_AF-A0A1T5D0N3-F1
#
_entry.id   AF-A0A1T5D0N3-F1
#
_cell.length_a   1.000
_cell.length_b   1.000
_cell.length_c   1.000
_cell.angle_alpha   90.00
_cell.angle_beta   90.00
_cell.angle_gamma   90.00
#
_symmetry.space_group_name_H-M   'P 1'
#
loop_
_entity.id
_entity.type
_entity.pdbx_description
1 polymer ?
#
loop_
_entity_poly.entity_id
_entity_poly.type
_entity_poly.pdbx_seq_one_letter_code
_entity_poly.pdbx_strand_id
1 'polypeptide(L)'
;MAAASPLTDELKALIDGYETLTHTSKETDFDFLKKGQSCIEIRNPIGGENLYLELENGWTLDFNDWNAHYEPTDEGHTELVRDLRSFLDGKMYVVTVWSGEEWICSFSVNQPRINEEVARKEAREFLHTAGLDEFVKYIRKNGAKLLCSSWTSKGNHEIRIRGSKAVQASRAAKNRNKGGKGGNRPTGGKRS
;
A
#
# COMPACT_ATOMS: atom_id res chain seq x y z
N MET A 1 27.46 21.37 13.46
CA MET A 1 27.12 20.35 12.44
C MET A 1 26.64 19.14 13.22
N ALA A 2 25.36 18.77 13.11
CA ALA A 2 24.90 17.50 13.66
C ALA A 2 25.55 16.39 12.82
N ALA A 3 26.29 15.50 13.46
CA ALA A 3 26.79 14.30 12.80
C ALA A 3 25.59 13.44 12.39
N ALA A 4 25.68 12.76 11.25
CA ALA A 4 24.77 11.68 10.88
C ALA A 4 24.58 10.78 12.12
N SER A 5 23.32 10.52 12.51
CA SER A 5 23.08 9.65 13.66
C SER A 5 23.54 8.25 13.26
N PRO A 6 24.59 7.69 13.89
CA PRO A 6 25.11 6.41 13.46
C PRO A 6 24.04 5.35 13.61
N LEU A 7 23.98 4.42 12.66
CA LEU A 7 23.12 3.25 12.75
C LEU A 7 23.33 2.58 14.13
N THR A 8 22.25 2.47 14.90
CA THR A 8 22.30 1.87 16.23
C THR A 8 22.68 0.39 16.15
N ASP A 9 23.28 -0.16 17.21
CA ASP A 9 23.67 -1.58 17.23
C ASP A 9 22.46 -2.52 17.14
N GLU A 10 21.29 -2.08 17.65
CA GLU A 10 20.05 -2.83 17.47
C GLU A 10 19.61 -2.89 16.00
N LEU A 11 19.64 -1.78 15.27
CA LEU A 11 19.30 -1.77 13.85
C LEU A 11 20.30 -2.59 13.03
N LYS A 12 21.60 -2.54 13.36
CA LYS A 12 22.62 -3.42 12.75
C LYS A 12 22.30 -4.88 12.98
N ALA A 13 21.95 -5.25 14.21
CA ALA A 13 21.61 -6.63 14.54
C ALA A 13 20.32 -7.11 13.84
N LEU A 14 19.34 -6.21 13.62
CA LEU A 14 18.11 -6.55 12.89
C LEU A 14 18.36 -6.90 11.43
N ILE A 15 19.24 -6.15 10.77
CA ILE A 15 19.54 -6.32 9.34
C ILE A 15 20.73 -7.26 9.12
N ASP A 16 21.31 -7.80 10.19
CA ASP A 16 22.38 -8.78 10.10
C ASP A 16 21.87 -10.04 9.39
N GLY A 17 22.59 -10.45 8.34
CA GLY A 17 22.19 -11.53 7.45
C GLY A 17 21.41 -11.10 6.19
N TYR A 18 21.11 -9.82 6.02
CA TYR A 18 20.60 -9.28 4.75
C TYR A 18 21.71 -8.60 3.95
N GLU A 19 21.60 -8.63 2.62
CA GLU A 19 22.50 -7.84 1.78
C GLU A 19 22.11 -6.35 1.88
N THR A 20 23.07 -5.50 2.25
CA THR A 20 22.84 -4.07 2.42
C THR A 20 23.80 -3.24 1.57
N LEU A 21 23.31 -2.13 1.02
CA LEU A 21 24.13 -1.10 0.39
C LEU A 21 23.95 0.23 1.11
N THR A 22 25.02 1.03 1.17
CA THR A 22 24.96 2.38 1.72
C THR A 22 25.12 3.38 0.60
N HIS A 23 24.09 4.21 0.45
CA HIS A 23 24.03 5.26 -0.54
C HIS A 23 24.35 6.62 0.07
N THR A 24 24.94 7.51 -0.73
CA THR A 24 25.30 8.86 -0.30
C THR A 24 24.88 9.90 -1.33
N SER A 25 24.92 11.18 -0.95
CA SER A 25 24.65 12.33 -1.83
C SER A 25 25.53 12.45 -3.09
N LYS A 26 26.45 11.51 -3.31
CA LYS A 26 27.31 11.46 -4.51
C LYS A 26 26.65 10.69 -5.66
N GLU A 27 25.61 9.93 -5.37
CA GLU A 27 24.85 9.15 -6.34
C GLU A 27 23.64 9.95 -6.83
N THR A 28 23.37 9.93 -8.13
CA THR A 28 22.30 10.75 -8.75
C THR A 28 20.92 10.44 -8.17
N ASP A 29 20.64 9.16 -7.92
CA ASP A 29 19.33 8.72 -7.40
C ASP A 29 19.15 9.08 -5.91
N PHE A 30 20.21 9.55 -5.25
CA PHE A 30 20.25 9.94 -3.84
C PHE A 30 20.75 11.38 -3.66
N ASP A 31 20.62 12.22 -4.69
CA ASP A 31 21.09 13.62 -4.66
C ASP A 31 20.29 14.51 -3.69
N PHE A 32 19.12 14.04 -3.24
CA PHE A 32 18.32 14.65 -2.19
C PHE A 32 18.98 14.54 -0.80
N LEU A 33 19.91 13.59 -0.60
CA LEU A 33 20.70 13.49 0.62
C LEU A 33 21.67 14.67 0.73
N LYS A 34 21.80 15.26 1.92
CA LYS A 34 22.82 16.28 2.19
C LYS A 34 24.21 15.64 2.36
N LYS A 35 25.25 16.47 2.33
CA LYS A 35 26.62 16.00 2.59
C LYS A 35 26.74 15.44 4.01
N GLY A 36 27.16 14.18 4.10
CA GLY A 36 27.29 13.45 5.37
C GLY A 36 26.14 12.50 5.65
N GLN A 37 25.02 12.65 4.92
CA GLN A 37 23.86 11.78 5.00
C GLN A 37 24.06 10.47 4.25
N SER A 38 23.41 9.43 4.75
CA SER A 38 23.38 8.12 4.12
C SER A 38 22.01 7.50 4.20
N CYS A 39 21.66 6.77 3.15
CA CYS A 39 20.52 5.86 3.11
C CYS A 39 21.05 4.42 3.03
N ILE A 40 20.47 3.53 3.82
CA ILE A 40 20.79 2.10 3.78
C ILE A 40 19.70 1.40 2.99
N GLU A 41 20.08 0.85 1.84
CA GLU A 41 19.26 -0.11 1.11
C GLU A 41 19.43 -1.49 1.75
N ILE A 42 18.32 -2.13 2.09
CA ILE A 42 18.26 -3.53 2.53
C ILE A 42 17.60 -4.31 1.40
N ARG A 43 18.38 -5.14 0.73
CA ARG A 43 17.92 -5.84 -0.46
C ARG A 43 16.91 -6.90 -0.14
N ASN A 44 15.87 -6.96 -0.96
CA ASN A 44 14.85 -7.98 -0.83
C ASN A 44 15.41 -9.35 -1.25
N PRO A 45 15.52 -10.33 -0.34
CA PRO A 45 16.14 -11.63 -0.64
C PRO A 45 15.34 -12.48 -1.65
N ILE A 46 14.06 -12.14 -1.89
CA ILE A 46 13.21 -12.82 -2.87
C ILE A 46 13.08 -12.05 -4.19
N GLY A 47 13.74 -10.89 -4.31
CA GLY A 47 13.58 -9.94 -5.40
C GLY A 47 12.35 -9.03 -5.26
N GLY A 48 12.30 -7.95 -6.04
CA GLY A 48 11.28 -6.90 -5.95
C GLY A 48 11.81 -5.64 -5.28
N GLU A 49 10.91 -4.84 -4.69
CA GLU A 49 11.28 -3.61 -4.00
C GLU A 49 12.10 -3.86 -2.74
N ASN A 50 13.14 -3.05 -2.54
CA ASN A 50 14.00 -3.05 -1.37
C ASN A 50 13.38 -2.22 -0.24
N LEU A 51 13.91 -2.38 0.98
CA LEU A 51 13.65 -1.42 2.05
C LEU A 51 14.75 -0.37 2.03
N TYR A 52 14.40 0.88 2.32
CA TYR A 52 15.35 1.97 2.45
C TYR A 52 15.24 2.58 3.84
N LEU A 53 16.39 2.80 4.48
CA LEU A 53 16.49 3.36 5.82
C LEU A 53 17.38 4.61 5.81
N GLU A 54 16.77 5.77 5.99
CA GLU A 54 17.45 7.07 6.07
C GLU A 54 17.70 7.43 7.54
N LEU A 55 18.92 7.90 7.87
CA LEU A 55 19.40 8.04 9.27
C LEU A 55 19.69 9.49 9.70
N GLU A 56 18.83 10.45 9.39
CA GLU A 56 19.16 11.88 9.41
C GLU A 56 18.01 12.81 9.87
N ASN A 57 18.24 13.62 10.93
CA ASN A 57 17.25 14.53 11.53
C ASN A 57 15.90 13.87 11.86
N GLY A 58 15.96 12.61 12.29
CA GLY A 58 14.85 11.66 12.31
C GLY A 58 15.29 10.39 11.58
N TRP A 59 14.39 9.41 11.50
CA TRP A 59 14.59 8.22 10.67
C TRP A 59 13.46 8.12 9.65
N THR A 60 13.76 7.69 8.44
CA THR A 60 12.73 7.33 7.46
C THR A 60 12.90 5.86 7.11
N LEU A 61 11.79 5.12 7.09
CA LEU A 61 11.72 3.77 6.53
C LEU A 61 10.80 3.79 5.32
N ASP A 62 11.31 3.37 4.16
CA ASP A 62 10.58 3.39 2.89
C ASP A 62 10.42 1.98 2.31
N PHE A 63 9.25 1.75 1.70
CA PHE A 63 8.92 0.54 0.95
C PHE A 63 7.81 0.80 -0.08
N ASN A 64 8.09 0.60 -1.37
CA ASN A 64 7.20 0.99 -2.49
C ASN A 64 6.77 2.47 -2.35
N ASP A 65 5.46 2.74 -2.44
CA ASP A 65 4.85 4.07 -2.32
C ASP A 65 4.58 4.48 -0.86
N TRP A 66 5.13 3.80 0.13
CA TRP A 66 4.96 4.11 1.55
C TRP A 66 6.28 4.52 2.19
N ASN A 67 6.19 5.56 3.02
CA ASN A 67 7.25 5.98 3.91
C ASN A 67 6.69 6.30 5.29
N ALA A 68 7.52 6.11 6.31
CA ALA A 68 7.24 6.55 7.67
C ALA A 68 8.44 7.30 8.23
N HIS A 69 8.16 8.47 8.79
CA HIS A 69 9.14 9.29 9.49
C HIS A 69 8.99 9.07 10.99
N TYR A 70 10.12 8.82 11.64
CA TYR A 70 10.23 8.62 13.08
C TYR A 70 11.07 9.75 13.66
N GLU A 71 10.56 10.35 14.73
CA GLU A 71 11.29 11.37 15.47
C GLU A 71 12.59 10.80 16.04
N PRO A 72 13.67 11.59 16.14
CA PRO A 72 14.95 11.16 16.71
C PRO A 72 14.89 11.10 18.24
N THR A 73 13.91 10.39 18.79
CA THR A 73 13.71 10.12 20.22
C THR A 73 13.74 8.62 20.49
N ASP A 74 13.80 8.21 21.76
CA ASP A 74 13.76 6.79 22.14
C ASP A 74 12.44 6.13 21.70
N GLU A 75 11.32 6.85 21.76
CA GLU A 75 10.04 6.38 21.26
C GLU A 75 10.05 6.19 19.74
N GLY A 76 10.55 7.18 18.99
CA GLY A 76 10.65 7.07 17.53
C GLY A 76 11.60 5.96 17.10
N HIS A 77 12.69 5.75 17.83
CA HIS A 77 13.60 4.62 17.61
C HIS A 77 12.90 3.28 17.85
N THR A 78 12.14 3.18 18.94
CA THR A 78 11.35 1.98 19.27
C THR A 78 10.32 1.67 18.18
N GLU A 79 9.65 2.69 17.64
CA GLU A 79 8.69 2.54 16.55
C GLU A 79 9.35 2.09 15.25
N LEU A 80 10.48 2.71 14.88
CA LEU A 80 11.28 2.30 13.72
C LEU A 80 11.71 0.84 13.82
N VAL A 81 12.30 0.46 14.95
CA VAL A 81 12.75 -0.92 15.23
C VAL A 81 11.61 -1.91 15.12
N ARG A 82 10.43 -1.57 15.67
CA ARG A 82 9.23 -2.40 15.60
C ARG A 82 8.77 -2.59 14.16
N ASP A 83 8.72 -1.53 13.37
CA ASP A 83 8.18 -1.56 12.02
C ASP A 83 9.15 -2.24 11.06
N LEU A 84 10.46 -1.96 11.15
CA LEU A 84 11.49 -2.70 10.42
C LEU A 84 11.43 -4.19 10.74
N ARG A 85 11.42 -4.58 12.03
CA ARG A 85 11.29 -5.99 12.44
C ARG A 85 10.01 -6.62 11.87
N SER A 86 8.91 -5.87 11.79
CA SER A 86 7.66 -6.36 11.22
C SER A 86 7.75 -6.62 9.71
N PHE A 87 8.51 -5.82 8.96
CA PHE A 87 8.82 -6.12 7.56
C PHE A 87 9.66 -7.39 7.42
N LEU A 88 10.75 -7.49 8.20
CA LEU A 88 11.67 -8.63 8.15
C LEU A 88 10.95 -9.95 8.54
N ASP A 89 10.06 -9.90 9.53
CA ASP A 89 9.21 -11.02 9.96
C ASP A 89 8.05 -11.34 8.97
N GLY A 90 7.87 -10.52 7.93
CA GLY A 90 6.75 -10.62 7.00
C GLY A 90 5.38 -10.36 7.62
N LYS A 91 5.31 -9.65 8.74
CA LYS A 91 4.05 -9.26 9.41
C LYS A 91 3.52 -7.92 8.91
N MET A 92 4.33 -7.14 8.21
CA MET A 92 3.93 -5.87 7.62
C MET A 92 3.50 -6.03 6.16
N TYR A 93 2.39 -5.39 5.81
CA TYR A 93 1.98 -5.10 4.44
C TYR A 93 1.93 -3.59 4.24
N VAL A 94 2.27 -3.13 3.04
CA VAL A 94 1.92 -1.77 2.58
C VAL A 94 0.70 -1.88 1.68
N VAL A 95 -0.34 -1.11 2.00
CA VAL A 95 -1.56 -1.04 1.20
C VAL A 95 -1.56 0.27 0.43
N THR A 96 -1.36 0.20 -0.88
CA THR A 96 -1.48 1.34 -1.79
C THR A 96 -2.89 1.39 -2.37
N VAL A 97 -3.57 2.52 -2.18
CA VAL A 97 -4.95 2.76 -2.61
C VAL A 97 -4.97 3.60 -3.88
N TRP A 98 -5.57 3.04 -4.92
CA TRP A 98 -5.78 3.71 -6.20
C TRP A 98 -7.27 3.80 -6.52
N SER A 99 -7.70 4.90 -7.15
CA SER A 99 -9.03 5.00 -7.76
C SER A 99 -8.89 5.37 -9.24
N GLY A 100 -9.08 4.40 -10.11
CA GLY A 100 -8.66 4.56 -11.52
C GLY A 100 -7.14 4.59 -11.61
N GLU A 101 -6.59 5.65 -12.20
CA GLU A 101 -5.15 5.91 -12.31
C GLU A 101 -4.63 6.85 -11.21
N GLU A 102 -5.52 7.38 -10.36
CA GLU A 102 -5.13 8.30 -9.29
C GLU A 102 -4.69 7.53 -8.04
N TRP A 103 -3.48 7.84 -7.56
CA TRP A 103 -3.03 7.44 -6.23
C TRP A 103 -3.78 8.24 -5.17
N ILE A 104 -4.27 7.57 -4.14
CA ILE A 104 -5.02 8.19 -3.04
C ILE A 104 -4.16 8.25 -1.78
N CYS A 105 -3.62 7.09 -1.37
CA CYS A 105 -2.73 6.99 -0.21
C CYS A 105 -1.99 5.65 -0.20
N SER A 106 -0.94 5.58 0.60
CA SER A 106 -0.26 4.35 0.99
C SER A 106 -0.15 4.32 2.51
N PHE A 107 -0.37 3.17 3.13
CA PHE A 107 -0.23 3.02 4.58
C PHE A 107 0.20 1.59 4.92
N SER A 108 0.83 1.43 6.08
CA SER A 108 1.26 0.13 6.57
C SER A 108 0.16 -0.55 7.39
N VAL A 109 0.14 -1.89 7.33
CA VAL A 109 -0.77 -2.75 8.08
C VAL A 109 0.05 -3.88 8.70
N ASN A 110 0.14 -3.89 10.03
CA ASN A 110 0.85 -4.93 10.77
C ASN A 110 -0.09 -6.09 11.09
N GLN A 111 -0.20 -7.03 10.15
CA GLN A 111 -1.05 -8.22 10.24
C GLN A 111 -0.30 -9.42 9.63
N PRO A 112 -0.27 -10.61 10.29
CA PRO A 112 0.39 -11.79 9.73
C PRO A 112 -0.17 -12.25 8.37
N ARG A 113 -1.42 -11.89 8.07
CA ARG A 113 -2.10 -12.13 6.80
C ARG A 113 -3.02 -10.97 6.49
N ILE A 114 -3.07 -10.58 5.22
CA ILE A 114 -4.05 -9.61 4.74
C ILE A 114 -5.06 -10.29 3.83
N ASN A 115 -6.34 -9.98 4.03
CA ASN A 115 -7.42 -10.42 3.17
C ASN A 115 -8.29 -9.22 2.76
N GLU A 116 -9.26 -9.45 1.90
CA GLU A 116 -10.14 -8.40 1.38
C GLU A 116 -10.87 -7.62 2.48
N GLU A 117 -11.38 -8.30 3.51
CA GLU A 117 -12.12 -7.67 4.60
C GLU A 117 -11.21 -6.75 5.43
N VAL A 118 -10.04 -7.25 5.82
CA VAL A 118 -9.04 -6.50 6.58
C VAL A 118 -8.56 -5.29 5.77
N ALA A 119 -8.10 -5.47 4.53
CA ALA A 119 -7.59 -4.37 3.72
C ALA A 119 -8.64 -3.25 3.52
N ARG A 120 -9.90 -3.63 3.30
CA ARG A 120 -11.01 -2.66 3.17
C ARG A 120 -11.30 -1.93 4.47
N LYS A 121 -11.21 -2.62 5.61
CA LYS A 121 -11.40 -2.04 6.94
C LYS A 121 -10.30 -1.04 7.23
N GLU A 122 -9.05 -1.46 7.13
CA GLU A 122 -7.86 -0.64 7.41
C GLU A 122 -7.80 0.58 6.49
N ALA A 123 -8.07 0.44 5.18
CA ALA A 123 -8.09 1.58 4.25
C ALA A 123 -9.15 2.63 4.62
N ARG A 124 -10.32 2.18 5.08
CA ARG A 124 -11.37 3.11 5.53
C ARG A 124 -10.98 3.79 6.84
N GLU A 125 -10.43 3.04 7.78
CA GLU A 125 -10.02 3.55 9.09
C GLU A 125 -8.86 4.53 8.97
N PHE A 126 -7.86 4.22 8.16
CA PHE A 126 -6.76 5.13 7.84
C PHE A 126 -7.27 6.46 7.27
N LEU A 127 -8.09 6.40 6.21
CA LEU A 127 -8.63 7.61 5.59
C LEU A 127 -9.49 8.41 6.58
N HIS A 128 -10.28 7.75 7.43
CA HIS A 128 -11.09 8.45 8.42
C HIS A 128 -10.22 9.15 9.47
N THR A 129 -9.24 8.45 10.05
CA THR A 129 -8.32 9.00 11.06
C THR A 129 -7.48 10.14 10.51
N ALA A 130 -7.11 10.09 9.22
CA ALA A 130 -6.42 11.16 8.52
C ALA A 130 -7.33 12.37 8.16
N GLY A 131 -8.63 12.33 8.49
CA GLY A 131 -9.58 13.39 8.15
C GLY A 131 -9.97 13.44 6.67
N LEU A 132 -9.77 12.34 5.94
CA LEU A 132 -9.91 12.21 4.49
C LEU A 132 -11.23 11.51 4.09
N ASP A 133 -12.31 11.77 4.81
CA ASP A 133 -13.63 11.13 4.58
C ASP A 133 -14.20 11.37 3.17
N GLU A 134 -13.82 12.47 2.51
CA GLU A 134 -14.21 12.71 1.12
C GLU A 134 -13.65 11.65 0.17
N PHE A 135 -12.43 11.14 0.44
CA PHE A 135 -11.86 10.03 -0.33
C PHE A 135 -12.56 8.71 -0.06
N VAL A 136 -13.08 8.48 1.15
CA VAL A 136 -13.95 7.33 1.43
C VAL A 136 -15.21 7.37 0.56
N LYS A 137 -15.85 8.54 0.43
CA LYS A 137 -17.02 8.73 -0.47
C LYS A 137 -16.64 8.56 -1.93
N TYR A 138 -15.49 9.11 -2.33
CA TYR A 138 -14.97 9.03 -3.69
C TYR A 138 -14.74 7.57 -4.12
N ILE A 139 -14.03 6.79 -3.31
CA ILE A 139 -13.76 5.36 -3.54
C ILE A 139 -15.06 4.54 -3.56
N ARG A 140 -16.03 4.84 -2.67
CA ARG A 140 -17.35 4.17 -2.70
C ARG A 140 -18.11 4.44 -3.99
N LYS A 141 -17.98 5.64 -4.55
CA LYS A 141 -18.67 6.05 -5.78
C LYS A 141 -18.02 5.47 -7.04
N ASN A 142 -16.70 5.57 -7.14
CA ASN A 142 -15.95 5.25 -8.37
C ASN A 142 -15.32 3.86 -8.34
N GLY A 143 -15.12 3.28 -7.16
CA GLY A 143 -14.36 2.06 -6.95
C GLY A 143 -12.92 2.37 -6.56
N ALA A 144 -12.17 1.33 -6.23
CA ALA A 144 -10.75 1.42 -5.94
C ALA A 144 -10.03 0.09 -6.18
N LYS A 145 -8.71 0.15 -6.30
CA LYS A 145 -7.79 -0.96 -6.26
C LYS A 145 -6.92 -0.79 -5.02
N LEU A 146 -6.86 -1.80 -4.17
CA LEU A 146 -5.93 -1.90 -3.06
C LEU A 146 -4.84 -2.87 -3.46
N LEU A 147 -3.60 -2.40 -3.60
CA LEU A 147 -2.42 -3.24 -3.78
C LEU A 147 -1.80 -3.46 -2.40
N CYS A 148 -1.86 -4.69 -1.89
CA CYS A 148 -1.26 -5.06 -0.62
C CYS A 148 0.09 -5.71 -0.89
N SER A 149 1.18 -4.97 -0.70
CA SER A 149 2.54 -5.43 -0.97
C SER A 149 3.21 -5.95 0.31
N SER A 150 3.91 -7.08 0.21
CA SER A 150 4.75 -7.61 1.28
C SER A 150 6.20 -7.63 0.82
N TRP A 151 7.13 -7.33 1.73
CA TRP A 151 8.56 -7.47 1.45
C TRP A 151 9.01 -8.94 1.42
N THR A 152 8.16 -9.88 1.84
CA THR A 152 8.49 -11.31 1.92
C THR A 152 7.83 -12.14 0.82
N SER A 153 8.10 -13.46 0.79
CA SER A 153 7.55 -14.44 -0.17
C SER A 153 6.03 -14.57 -0.20
N LYS A 154 5.30 -13.87 0.68
CA LYS A 154 3.85 -13.73 0.63
C LYS A 154 3.37 -13.03 -0.65
N GLY A 155 4.24 -12.20 -1.25
CA GLY A 155 3.97 -11.48 -2.49
C GLY A 155 2.86 -10.43 -2.35
N ASN A 156 2.41 -9.93 -3.50
CA ASN A 156 1.45 -8.84 -3.57
C ASN A 156 0.03 -9.37 -3.80
N HIS A 157 -0.95 -8.75 -3.14
CA HIS A 157 -2.37 -9.08 -3.31
C HIS A 157 -3.15 -7.86 -3.82
N GLU A 158 -3.82 -8.01 -4.96
CA GLU A 158 -4.70 -6.97 -5.50
C GLU A 158 -6.15 -7.23 -5.06
N ILE A 159 -6.79 -6.24 -4.46
CA ILE A 159 -8.20 -6.27 -4.07
C ILE A 159 -8.96 -5.15 -4.79
N ARG A 160 -10.06 -5.49 -5.45
CA ARG A 160 -10.89 -4.52 -6.19
C ARG A 160 -12.17 -4.16 -5.44
N ILE A 161 -12.34 -2.88 -5.17
CA ILE A 161 -13.56 -2.27 -4.66
C ILE A 161 -14.43 -1.81 -5.83
N ARG A 162 -15.63 -2.36 -5.96
CA ARG A 162 -16.58 -1.92 -7.00
C ARG A 162 -17.29 -0.65 -6.55
N GLY A 163 -17.23 0.39 -7.38
CA GLY A 163 -17.97 1.63 -7.16
C GLY A 163 -19.48 1.46 -7.37
N SER A 164 -20.27 2.26 -6.68
CA SER A 164 -21.74 2.24 -6.80
C SER A 164 -22.22 2.54 -8.23
N LYS A 165 -21.52 3.38 -8.99
CA LYS A 165 -21.80 3.63 -10.42
C LYS A 165 -21.75 2.34 -11.26
N ALA A 166 -20.68 1.56 -11.10
CA ALA A 166 -20.51 0.30 -11.85
C ALA A 166 -21.56 -0.74 -11.45
N VAL A 167 -21.92 -0.79 -10.16
CA VAL A 167 -22.97 -1.69 -9.65
C VAL A 167 -24.35 -1.30 -10.23
N GLN A 168 -24.68 -0.01 -10.26
CA GLN A 168 -25.94 0.48 -10.83
C GLN A 168 -26.03 0.18 -12.33
N ALA A 169 -24.97 0.44 -13.10
CA ALA A 169 -24.91 0.13 -14.53
C ALA A 169 -25.09 -1.38 -14.79
N SER A 170 -24.44 -2.23 -14.00
CA SER A 170 -24.56 -3.69 -14.10
C SER A 170 -25.98 -4.19 -13.80
N ARG A 171 -26.67 -3.57 -12.83
CA ARG A 171 -28.09 -3.89 -12.51
C ARG A 171 -29.02 -3.47 -13.64
N ALA A 172 -28.83 -2.28 -14.20
CA ALA A 172 -29.62 -1.79 -15.34
C ALA A 172 -29.47 -2.68 -16.58
N ALA A 173 -28.25 -3.12 -16.89
CA ALA A 173 -27.99 -4.04 -18.01
C ALA A 173 -28.67 -5.41 -17.81
N LYS A 174 -28.61 -5.97 -16.59
CA LYS A 174 -29.29 -7.24 -16.27
C LYS A 174 -30.82 -7.13 -16.39
N ASN A 175 -31.41 -6.02 -15.98
CA ASN A 175 -32.85 -5.80 -16.07
C ASN A 175 -33.33 -5.66 -17.52
N ARG A 176 -32.55 -4.99 -18.39
CA ARG A 176 -32.84 -4.92 -19.83
C ARG A 176 -32.83 -6.31 -20.49
N ASN A 177 -31.90 -7.17 -20.11
CA ASN A 177 -31.79 -8.52 -20.68
C ASN A 177 -32.90 -9.49 -20.21
N LYS A 178 -33.52 -9.24 -19.06
CA LYS A 178 -34.69 -9.99 -18.57
C LYS A 178 -36.01 -9.54 -19.22
N GLY A 179 -36.13 -8.28 -19.64
CA GLY A 179 -37.32 -7.74 -20.29
C GLY A 179 -37.48 -8.14 -21.77
N GLY A 180 -36.43 -8.66 -22.42
CA GLY A 180 -36.44 -9.02 -23.85
C GLY A 180 -36.93 -10.43 -24.19
N LYS A 181 -37.30 -11.26 -23.20
CA LYS A 181 -37.74 -12.66 -23.41
C LYS A 181 -39.27 -12.87 -23.42
N GLY A 182 -40.05 -11.82 -23.62
CA GLY A 182 -41.51 -11.92 -23.71
C GLY A 182 -42.05 -11.27 -24.97
N GLY A 183 -42.26 -12.03 -26.04
CA GLY A 183 -43.09 -11.57 -27.16
C GLY A 183 -42.67 -12.07 -28.54
N ASN A 184 -42.99 -13.32 -28.87
CA ASN A 184 -43.67 -13.58 -30.14
C ASN A 184 -44.35 -14.95 -30.08
N ARG A 185 -45.66 -14.95 -29.87
CA ARG A 185 -46.53 -16.11 -30.08
C ARG A 185 -47.32 -15.80 -31.35
N PRO A 186 -47.11 -16.49 -32.48
CA PRO A 186 -47.85 -16.19 -33.70
C PRO A 186 -49.30 -16.65 -33.53
N THR A 187 -50.24 -15.71 -33.60
CA THR A 187 -51.67 -15.99 -33.67
C THR A 187 -52.02 -16.46 -35.08
N GLY A 188 -52.05 -17.78 -35.28
CA GLY A 188 -52.56 -18.41 -36.48
C GLY A 188 -54.08 -18.24 -36.58
N GLY A 189 -54.53 -17.26 -37.37
CA GLY A 189 -55.94 -17.12 -37.77
C GLY A 189 -56.24 -18.02 -38.96
N LYS A 190 -57.11 -19.02 -38.75
CA LYS A 190 -57.71 -19.86 -39.79
C LYS A 190 -58.59 -19.00 -40.71
N ARG A 191 -58.45 -19.16 -42.02
CA ARG A 191 -59.46 -18.79 -43.01
C ARG A 191 -60.43 -19.96 -43.16
N SER A 192 -61.71 -19.67 -43.09
CA SER A 192 -62.84 -20.49 -43.54
C SER A 192 -63.68 -19.62 -44.47
#